data_AF-S9PEC2-F1
#
_entry.id   AF-S9PEC2-F1
#
_cell.length_a   1.000
_cell.length_b   1.000
_cell.length_c   1.000
_cell.angle_alpha   90.00
_cell.angle_beta   90.00
_cell.angle_gamma   90.00
#
_symmetry.space_group_name_H-M   'P 1'
#
loop_
_entity.id
_entity.type
_entity.pdbx_description
1 polymer ?
#
loop_
_entity_poly.entity_id
_entity_poly.type
_entity_poly.pdbx_seq_one_letter_code
_entity_poly.pdbx_strand_id
1 'polypeptide(L)'
;MMVLLIILLSLVMQACIVVPVESRPRSRSAYGYGGSGYSTDVDPREAQRECFRVARDFRGYRGVRVGAVDVTGPETARVELRARTYGGYVRMGCTYDARTGRAYVP
;
A
#
# COMPACT_ATOMS: atom_id res chain seq x y z
N MET A 1 20.68 -52.91 -12.07
CA MET A 1 19.24 -52.89 -12.45
C MET A 1 18.35 -53.37 -11.29
N MET A 2 18.38 -52.71 -10.13
CA MET A 2 17.57 -53.11 -8.96
C MET A 2 17.18 -51.92 -8.05
N VAL A 3 16.96 -50.74 -8.62
CA VAL A 3 16.42 -49.58 -7.86
C VAL A 3 15.32 -48.86 -8.65
N LEU A 4 14.73 -49.56 -9.63
CA LEU A 4 13.56 -49.08 -10.38
C LEU A 4 12.23 -49.45 -9.67
N LEU A 5 12.30 -50.01 -8.46
CA LEU A 5 11.18 -50.61 -7.74
C LEU A 5 10.70 -49.78 -6.53
N ILE A 6 11.32 -48.63 -6.27
CA ILE A 6 10.98 -47.76 -5.13
C ILE A 6 9.91 -46.71 -5.50
N ILE A 7 9.62 -46.52 -6.80
CA ILE A 7 8.79 -45.40 -7.29
C ILE A 7 7.27 -45.73 -7.27
N LEU A 8 6.84 -46.94 -6.89
CA LEU A 8 5.47 -47.41 -7.13
C LEU A 8 4.60 -47.74 -5.90
N LEU A 9 5.03 -47.45 -4.66
CA LEU A 9 4.34 -47.98 -3.47
C LEU A 9 3.95 -46.99 -2.36
N SER A 10 3.98 -45.68 -2.61
CA SER A 10 3.57 -44.68 -1.59
C SER A 10 2.46 -43.74 -2.07
N LEU A 11 1.57 -44.23 -2.95
CA LEU A 11 0.21 -43.71 -3.06
C LEU A 11 -0.64 -44.60 -2.15
N VAL A 12 -1.35 -44.00 -1.19
CA VAL A 12 -2.73 -44.34 -0.77
C VAL A 12 -3.01 -43.67 0.59
N MET A 13 -3.97 -42.75 0.54
CA MET A 13 -4.90 -42.35 1.61
C MET A 13 -4.38 -41.42 2.72
N GLN A 14 -4.84 -40.18 2.67
CA GLN A 14 -5.77 -39.68 3.70
C GLN A 14 -6.51 -38.44 3.18
N ALA A 15 -7.70 -38.69 2.65
CA ALA A 15 -8.73 -37.67 2.44
C ALA A 15 -9.38 -37.37 3.80
N CYS A 16 -9.08 -36.19 4.35
CA CYS A 16 -9.85 -35.61 5.46
C CYS A 16 -10.65 -34.43 4.91
N ILE A 17 -11.89 -34.72 4.52
CA ILE A 17 -12.96 -33.75 4.30
C ILE A 17 -13.39 -33.26 5.69
N VAL A 18 -13.08 -32.01 6.08
CA VAL A 18 -13.76 -31.34 7.20
C VAL A 18 -13.85 -29.82 6.93
N VAL A 19 -15.03 -29.43 6.44
CA VAL A 19 -15.75 -28.14 6.60
C VAL A 19 -15.05 -26.84 6.14
N PRO A 20 -15.55 -26.15 5.07
CA PRO A 20 -15.31 -24.72 4.96
C PRO A 20 -16.06 -24.05 6.12
N VAL A 21 -15.34 -23.70 7.18
CA VAL A 21 -15.87 -22.71 8.13
C VAL A 21 -16.06 -21.44 7.31
N GLU A 22 -17.32 -21.15 6.99
CA GLU A 22 -17.75 -19.85 6.51
C GLU A 22 -17.42 -18.84 7.61
N SER A 23 -16.17 -18.41 7.57
CA SER A 23 -15.64 -17.33 8.36
C SER A 23 -16.31 -16.11 7.78
N ARG A 24 -17.46 -15.73 8.37
CA ARG A 24 -17.99 -14.36 8.28
C ARG A 24 -16.77 -13.44 8.26
N PRO A 25 -16.59 -12.57 7.25
CA PRO A 25 -15.47 -11.64 7.26
C PRO A 25 -15.64 -10.73 8.47
N ARG A 26 -15.06 -11.15 9.60
CA ARG A 26 -14.65 -10.27 10.67
C ARG A 26 -13.72 -9.31 9.97
N SER A 27 -14.17 -8.07 9.84
CA SER A 27 -13.34 -6.90 9.53
C SER A 27 -12.21 -6.83 10.55
N ARG A 28 -11.19 -7.67 10.35
CA ARG A 28 -9.86 -7.44 10.88
C ARG A 28 -9.31 -6.34 10.01
N SER A 29 -9.15 -5.18 10.63
CA SER A 29 -8.26 -4.12 10.14
C SER A 29 -6.93 -4.78 9.78
N ALA A 30 -6.79 -5.09 8.50
CA ALA A 30 -5.57 -5.58 7.91
C ALA A 30 -4.86 -4.36 7.36
N TYR A 31 -3.77 -4.01 8.01
CA TYR A 31 -2.69 -3.20 7.48
C TYR A 31 -2.04 -4.01 6.33
N GLY A 32 -2.77 -4.22 5.22
CA GLY A 32 -2.21 -4.54 3.89
C GLY A 32 -1.74 -3.24 3.25
N TYR A 33 -0.77 -3.18 2.35
CA TYR A 33 -0.69 -3.79 1.02
C TYR A 33 0.74 -3.46 0.50
N GLY A 34 1.49 -4.30 -0.21
CA GLY A 34 1.18 -5.59 -0.81
C GLY A 34 0.50 -5.47 -2.17
N GLY A 35 1.12 -4.82 -3.15
CA GLY A 35 0.63 -4.80 -4.54
C GLY A 35 1.29 -3.72 -5.41
N SER A 36 2.48 -3.99 -5.96
CA SER A 36 3.05 -3.15 -7.03
C SER A 36 2.47 -3.62 -8.36
N GLY A 37 1.22 -3.25 -8.62
CA GLY A 37 0.65 -3.16 -9.94
C GLY A 37 0.11 -1.74 -10.04
N TYR A 38 0.72 -0.91 -10.87
CA TYR A 38 0.34 0.50 -11.02
C TYR A 38 -1.17 0.57 -11.29
N SER A 39 -1.93 1.03 -10.29
CA SER A 39 -3.35 1.31 -10.45
C SER A 39 -3.46 2.57 -11.30
N THR A 40 -4.21 2.51 -12.39
CA THR A 40 -4.58 3.72 -13.14
C THR A 40 -5.55 4.59 -12.35
N ASP A 41 -6.17 4.05 -11.29
CA ASP A 41 -6.99 4.80 -10.36
C ASP A 41 -6.16 5.26 -9.16
N VAL A 42 -6.25 6.55 -8.84
CA VAL A 42 -5.63 7.13 -7.64
C VAL A 42 -6.23 6.51 -6.37
N ASP A 43 -5.42 5.82 -5.57
CA ASP A 43 -5.75 5.53 -4.18
C ASP A 43 -5.39 6.75 -3.31
N PRO A 44 -6.38 7.43 -2.68
CA PRO A 44 -6.12 8.57 -1.80
C PRO A 44 -5.18 8.24 -0.65
N ARG A 45 -5.21 7.01 -0.11
CA ARG A 45 -4.33 6.60 0.99
C ARG A 45 -2.90 6.41 0.52
N GLU A 46 -2.71 5.88 -0.69
CA GLU A 46 -1.39 5.78 -1.30
C GLU A 46 -0.82 7.17 -1.56
N ALA A 47 -1.60 8.07 -2.16
CA ALA A 47 -1.22 9.46 -2.39
C ALA A 47 -0.77 10.15 -1.08
N GLN A 48 -1.54 10.01 0.00
CA GLN A 48 -1.20 10.54 1.32
C GLN A 48 0.12 9.97 1.86
N ARG A 49 0.30 8.65 1.75
CA ARG A 49 1.49 7.96 2.25
C ARG A 49 2.73 8.41 1.51
N GLU A 50 2.65 8.47 0.18
CA GLU A 50 3.77 8.89 -0.66
C GLU A 50 4.11 10.36 -0.46
N CYS A 51 3.12 11.24 -0.39
CA CYS A 51 3.33 12.65 -0.07
C CYS A 51 3.97 12.87 1.31
N PHE A 52 3.54 12.11 2.32
CA PHE A 52 4.17 12.14 3.64
C PHE A 52 5.63 11.69 3.59
N ARG A 53 5.88 10.55 2.91
CA ARG A 53 7.22 9.97 2.76
C ARG A 53 8.16 10.94 2.08
N VAL A 54 7.76 11.54 0.95
CA VAL A 54 8.57 12.51 0.22
C VAL A 54 8.84 13.76 1.05
N ALA A 55 7.84 14.30 1.73
CA ALA A 55 8.02 15.49 2.57
C ALA A 55 8.96 15.24 3.76
N ARG A 56 8.83 14.08 4.43
CA ARG A 56 9.64 13.77 5.61
C ARG A 56 11.04 13.30 5.23
N ASP A 57 11.15 12.31 4.36
CA ASP A 57 12.36 11.53 4.16
C ASP A 57 13.26 12.13 3.07
N PHE A 58 12.68 12.80 2.06
CA PHE A 58 13.43 13.40 0.96
C PHE A 58 13.61 14.91 1.09
N ARG A 59 12.56 15.64 1.53
CA ARG A 59 12.64 17.10 1.75
C ARG A 59 13.13 17.47 3.15
N GLY A 60 13.06 16.55 4.12
CA GLY A 60 13.54 16.78 5.48
C GLY A 60 12.61 17.66 6.34
N TYR A 61 11.34 17.81 5.97
CA TYR A 61 10.40 18.56 6.79
C TYR A 61 10.14 17.85 8.12
N ARG A 62 10.15 18.61 9.21
CA ARG A 62 9.86 18.09 10.56
C ARG A 62 8.39 18.27 10.91
N GLY A 63 7.84 17.33 11.67
CA GLY A 63 6.47 17.43 12.18
C GLY A 63 5.40 17.48 11.08
N VAL A 64 5.64 16.79 9.96
CA VAL A 64 4.71 16.74 8.83
C VAL A 64 3.39 16.11 9.27
N ARG A 65 2.28 16.74 8.90
CA ARG A 65 0.93 16.21 9.03
C ARG A 65 0.27 16.18 7.67
N VAL A 66 -0.39 15.08 7.37
CA VAL A 66 -1.15 14.91 6.14
C VAL A 66 -2.57 15.42 6.34
N GLY A 67 -3.07 16.19 5.39
CA GLY A 67 -4.39 16.78 5.37
C GLY A 67 -5.28 16.15 4.30
N ALA A 68 -6.16 16.98 3.74
CA ALA A 68 -7.11 16.60 2.71
C ALA A 68 -6.40 16.11 1.44
N VAL A 69 -7.10 15.23 0.72
CA VAL A 69 -6.71 14.76 -0.62
C VAL A 69 -7.79 15.23 -1.59
N ASP A 70 -7.35 15.76 -2.71
CA ASP A 70 -8.18 16.16 -3.83
C ASP A 70 -7.74 15.40 -5.07
N VAL A 71 -8.62 14.60 -5.65
CA VAL A 71 -8.31 13.83 -6.88
C VAL A 71 -8.55 14.77 -8.06
N THR A 72 -7.45 15.27 -8.63
CA THR A 72 -7.49 16.30 -9.68
C THR A 72 -7.60 15.74 -11.09
N GLY A 73 -7.47 14.43 -11.25
CA GLY A 73 -7.61 13.71 -12.50
C GLY A 73 -7.60 12.20 -12.28
N PRO A 74 -7.74 11.39 -13.34
CA PRO A 74 -7.82 9.93 -13.21
C PRO A 74 -6.58 9.34 -12.53
N GLU A 75 -5.42 9.97 -12.74
CA GLU A 75 -4.12 9.46 -12.33
C GLU A 75 -3.35 10.46 -11.45
N THR A 76 -4.00 11.57 -11.05
CA THR A 76 -3.34 12.61 -10.24
C THR A 76 -4.16 12.99 -9.02
N ALA A 77 -3.49 13.13 -7.88
CA ALA A 77 -4.05 13.69 -6.66
C ALA A 77 -3.19 14.81 -6.12
N ARG A 78 -3.84 15.77 -5.46
CA ARG A 78 -3.19 16.75 -4.60
C ARG A 78 -3.46 16.42 -3.15
N VAL A 79 -2.42 16.50 -2.33
CA VAL A 79 -2.49 16.27 -0.89
C VAL A 79 -2.03 17.54 -0.17
N GLU A 80 -2.84 18.04 0.75
CA GLU A 80 -2.41 19.11 1.66
C GLU A 80 -1.45 18.52 2.69
N LEU A 81 -0.28 19.12 2.84
CA LEU A 81 0.68 18.81 3.89
C LEU A 81 0.86 20.03 4.79
N ARG A 82 1.10 19.77 6.08
CA ARG A 82 1.48 20.80 7.06
C ARG A 82 2.79 20.41 7.71
N ALA A 83 3.82 21.23 7.54
CA ALA A 83 5.13 21.01 8.13
C ALA A 83 5.40 22.02 9.25
N ARG A 84 6.08 21.60 10.31
CA ARG A 84 6.48 22.49 11.40
C ARG A 84 7.66 23.34 10.96
N THR A 85 7.59 24.64 11.26
CA THR A 85 8.67 25.61 11.06
C THR A 85 9.03 26.28 12.40
N TYR A 86 10.05 27.14 12.40
CA TYR A 86 10.48 27.86 13.61
C TYR A 86 9.36 28.74 14.20
N GLY A 87 8.47 29.28 13.35
CA GLY A 87 7.38 30.18 13.76
C GLY A 87 5.97 29.55 13.77
N GLY A 88 5.83 28.23 13.54
CA GLY A 88 4.53 27.57 13.52
C GLY A 88 4.43 26.43 12.52
N TYR A 89 3.44 26.50 11.64
CA TYR A 89 3.23 25.50 10.57
C TYR A 89 3.12 26.18 9.22
N VAL A 90 3.76 25.61 8.21
CA VAL A 90 3.57 25.97 6.81
C VAL A 90 2.67 24.93 6.15
N ARG A 91 1.74 25.39 5.31
CA ARG A 91 0.93 24.51 4.45
C ARG A 91 1.59 24.42 3.09
N MET A 92 1.62 23.23 2.52
CA MET A 92 2.17 22.99 1.19
C MET A 92 1.36 21.92 0.46
N GLY A 93 1.23 22.08 -0.85
CA GLY A 93 0.61 21.09 -1.71
C GLY A 93 1.64 20.04 -2.13
N CYS A 94 1.27 18.78 -2.04
CA CYS A 94 1.98 17.68 -2.68
C CYS A 94 1.16 17.17 -3.86
N THR A 95 1.81 16.84 -4.97
CA THR A 95 1.17 16.21 -6.13
C THR A 95 1.59 14.75 -6.21
N TYR A 96 0.63 13.84 -6.28
CA TYR A 96 0.84 12.41 -6.50
C TYR A 96 0.46 12.04 -7.94
N ASP A 97 1.30 11.23 -8.59
CA ASP A 97 1.09 10.66 -9.92
C ASP A 97 1.02 9.13 -9.80
N ALA A 98 -0.17 8.57 -10.02
CA ALA A 98 -0.45 7.14 -9.94
C ALA A 98 0.23 6.33 -11.05
N ARG A 99 0.53 6.94 -12.22
CA ARG A 99 1.26 6.27 -13.32
C ARG A 99 2.64 5.82 -12.88
N THR A 100 3.29 6.68 -12.12
CA THR A 100 4.69 6.51 -11.72
C THR A 100 4.82 6.08 -10.27
N GLY A 101 3.74 6.16 -9.48
CA GLY A 101 3.76 5.95 -8.03
C GLY A 101 4.61 6.99 -7.30
N ARG A 102 4.74 8.21 -7.87
CA ARG A 102 5.64 9.25 -7.35
C ARG A 102 4.86 10.43 -6.80
N ALA A 103 5.36 10.96 -5.70
CA ALA A 103 4.90 12.20 -5.10
C ALA A 103 5.93 13.32 -5.30
N TYR A 104 5.46 14.53 -5.53
CA TYR A 104 6.25 15.75 -5.63
C TYR A 104 5.83 16.73 -4.54
N VAL A 105 6.81 17.14 -3.74
CA VAL A 105 6.65 18.13 -2.67
C VAL A 105 7.59 19.30 -2.97
N PRO A 106 7.09 20.54 -3.06
CA PRO A 106 7.87 21.70 -3.45
C PRO A 106 8.89 22.14 -2.40
#